data_AF-A0A7S2ME03-F1
#
_entry.id   AF-A0A7S2ME03-F1
#
_cell.length_a   1.000
_cell.length_b   1.000
_cell.length_c   1.000
_cell.angle_alpha   90.00
_cell.angle_beta   90.00
_cell.angle_gamma   90.00
#
_symmetry.space_group_name_H-M   'P 1'
#
loop_
_entity.id
_entity.type
_entity.pdbx_description
1 polymer ?
#
loop_
_entity_poly.entity_id
_entity_poly.type
_entity_poly.pdbx_seq_one_letter_code
_entity_poly.pdbx_strand_id
1 'polypeptide(L)'
;MPPTAQDDEKVIDASMATCLWLLFCPLTLGAVPYQTILVLEKEEAVRTDKSICGASSSRRPYGELGSVDKANCLCCVQATSELGEFSPGWGCNEATVDEIVRELRTRMKTRGDTAQIQQSEKQLEKLAELETKIDLIMEHLNIPQPEVMEDR
;
A
#
# COMPACT_ATOMS: atom_id res chain seq x y z
N MET A 1 4.39 0.14 25.75
CA MET A 1 3.09 0.77 25.40
C MET A 1 3.24 1.29 23.98
N PRO A 2 2.74 0.59 22.96
CA PRO A 2 2.90 1.04 21.58
C PRO A 2 2.05 2.31 21.38
N PRO A 3 2.50 3.25 20.53
CA PRO A 3 1.76 4.47 20.27
C PRO A 3 0.40 4.12 19.66
N THR A 4 -0.66 4.67 20.23
CA THR A 4 -2.02 4.63 19.67
C THR A 4 -1.98 5.38 18.33
N ALA A 5 -1.78 4.64 17.24
CA ALA A 5 -1.84 5.16 15.89
C ALA A 5 -3.22 5.78 15.69
N GLN A 6 -3.22 7.09 15.45
CA GLN A 6 -4.39 7.84 15.04
C GLN A 6 -5.01 7.15 13.82
N ASP A 7 -6.26 6.75 13.95
CA ASP A 7 -7.06 6.18 12.87
C ASP A 7 -7.43 7.32 11.90
N ASP A 8 -6.44 7.79 11.14
CA ASP A 8 -6.63 8.82 10.12
C ASP A 8 -7.14 8.14 8.84
N GLU A 9 -8.45 7.83 8.84
CA GLU A 9 -9.19 7.52 7.62
C GLU A 9 -9.10 8.74 6.71
N LYS A 10 -8.24 8.65 5.71
CA LYS A 10 -8.01 9.74 4.76
C LYS A 10 -8.80 9.47 3.50
N VAL A 11 -9.82 10.30 3.27
CA VAL A 11 -10.64 10.28 2.07
C VAL A 11 -10.08 11.30 1.09
N ILE A 12 -9.72 10.84 -0.10
CA ILE A 12 -9.23 11.70 -1.19
C ILE A 12 -10.19 11.56 -2.36
N ASP A 13 -10.86 12.67 -2.71
CA ASP A 13 -11.73 12.75 -3.88
C ASP A 13 -10.91 13.03 -5.15
N ALA A 14 -10.80 12.05 -6.03
CA ALA A 14 -10.21 12.16 -7.36
C ALA A 14 -11.34 12.25 -8.40
N SER A 15 -12.03 13.39 -8.46
CA SER A 15 -13.11 13.60 -9.44
C SER A 15 -12.54 13.93 -10.82
N MET A 16 -12.95 13.18 -11.85
CA MET A 16 -12.52 13.44 -13.23
C MET A 16 -13.41 14.50 -13.89
N ALA A 17 -12.91 15.72 -14.03
CA ALA A 17 -13.46 16.69 -14.98
C ALA A 17 -12.94 16.36 -16.38
N THR A 18 -13.84 15.97 -17.29
CA THR A 18 -13.53 15.49 -18.64
C THR A 18 -12.81 16.54 -19.49
N CYS A 19 -11.80 16.09 -20.23
CA CYS A 19 -10.94 16.92 -21.07
C CYS A 19 -11.76 17.66 -22.14
N LEU A 20 -11.59 18.98 -22.19
CA LEU A 20 -12.31 19.93 -23.06
C LEU A 20 -11.92 19.84 -24.55
N TRP A 21 -11.50 18.67 -25.04
CA TRP A 21 -11.21 18.41 -26.46
C TRP A 21 -12.42 17.88 -27.24
N LEU A 22 -13.53 17.62 -26.56
CA LEU A 22 -14.81 17.25 -27.18
C LEU A 22 -15.63 18.45 -27.67
N LEU A 23 -15.13 19.68 -27.54
CA LEU A 23 -15.79 20.90 -28.03
C LEU A 23 -15.98 20.95 -29.57
N PHE A 24 -15.39 20.02 -30.32
CA PHE A 24 -15.58 19.91 -31.78
C PHE A 24 -16.34 18.66 -32.25
N CYS A 25 -16.89 17.84 -31.34
CA CYS A 25 -17.69 16.69 -31.73
C CYS A 25 -19.13 16.85 -31.20
N PRO A 26 -20.12 17.21 -32.06
CA PRO A 26 -21.51 17.44 -31.64
C PRO A 26 -22.28 16.15 -31.24
N LEU A 27 -21.56 15.08 -30.89
CA LEU A 27 -22.09 13.73 -30.65
C LEU A 27 -21.83 13.19 -29.23
N THR A 28 -21.32 13.99 -28.29
CA THR A 28 -21.21 13.57 -26.88
C THR A 28 -22.35 14.12 -26.03
N LEU A 29 -23.57 13.61 -26.28
CA LEU A 29 -24.58 13.54 -25.23
C LEU A 29 -24.08 12.56 -24.17
N GLY A 30 -23.62 13.07 -23.03
CA GLY A 30 -23.36 12.26 -21.84
C GLY A 30 -21.93 12.33 -21.32
N ALA A 31 -21.46 13.52 -20.94
CA ALA A 31 -20.44 13.59 -19.90
C ALA A 31 -21.10 13.22 -18.57
N VAL A 32 -21.12 11.92 -18.26
CA VAL A 32 -21.64 11.43 -16.97
C VAL A 32 -20.63 11.79 -15.88
N PRO A 33 -21.03 12.41 -14.76
CA PRO A 33 -20.12 12.66 -13.66
C PRO A 33 -19.64 11.31 -13.11
N TYR A 34 -18.32 11.10 -13.15
CA TYR A 34 -17.65 9.94 -12.57
C TYR A 34 -16.78 10.42 -11.42
N GLN A 35 -17.13 10.01 -10.20
CA GLN A 35 -16.39 10.36 -8.99
C GLN A 35 -15.60 9.14 -8.51
N THR A 36 -14.27 9.23 -8.50
CA THR A 36 -13.41 8.24 -7.85
C THR A 36 -13.04 8.74 -6.47
N ILE A 37 -13.34 7.93 -5.45
CA ILE A 37 -13.02 8.21 -4.06
C ILE A 37 -11.98 7.18 -3.62
N LEU A 38 -10.84 7.65 -3.15
CA LEU A 38 -9.80 6.82 -2.56
C LEU A 38 -9.86 6.96 -1.04
N VAL A 39 -10.25 5.88 -0.36
CA VAL A 39 -10.25 5.80 1.10
C VAL A 39 -9.05 4.97 1.51
N LEU A 40 -8.13 5.62 2.22
CA LEU A 40 -6.94 4.99 2.76
C LEU A 40 -7.24 4.53 4.18
N GLU A 41 -7.67 3.28 4.31
CA GLU A 41 -7.88 2.63 5.61
C GLU A 41 -6.54 2.15 6.19
N LYS A 42 -6.56 1.68 7.44
CA LYS A 42 -5.38 1.24 8.18
C LYS A 42 -4.68 0.04 7.52
N GLU A 43 -5.45 -0.95 7.08
CA GLU A 43 -4.96 -2.23 6.55
C GLU A 43 -5.06 -2.31 5.02
N GLU A 44 -6.00 -1.58 4.42
CA GLU A 44 -6.36 -1.69 3.01
C GLU A 44 -6.54 -0.32 2.36
N ALA A 45 -6.38 -0.26 1.04
CA ALA A 45 -6.78 0.86 0.22
C ALA A 45 -8.10 0.49 -0.48
N VAL A 46 -9.10 1.35 -0.33
CA VAL A 46 -10.42 1.17 -0.94
C VAL A 46 -10.66 2.24 -1.99
N ARG A 47 -10.84 1.81 -3.22
CA ARG A 47 -11.25 2.64 -4.34
C ARG A 47 -12.75 2.48 -4.54
N THR A 48 -13.49 3.58 -4.51
CA THR A 48 -14.93 3.58 -4.83
C THR A 48 -15.17 4.52 -6.00
N ASP A 49 -15.64 3.94 -7.10
CA ASP A 49 -16.03 4.67 -8.29
C ASP A 49 -17.56 4.78 -8.33
N LYS A 50 -18.06 6.01 -8.35
CA LYS A 50 -19.49 6.31 -8.43
C LYS A 50 -19.82 6.84 -9.82
N SER A 51 -20.78 6.17 -10.47
CA SER A 51 -21.40 6.60 -11.71
C SER A 51 -22.91 6.76 -11.51
N ILE A 52 -23.61 7.39 -12.47
CA ILE A 52 -25.07 7.50 -12.45
C ILE A 52 -25.77 6.12 -12.43
N CYS A 53 -25.15 5.11 -13.06
CA CYS A 53 -25.74 3.78 -13.22
C CYS A 53 -25.38 2.79 -12.10
N GLY A 54 -24.55 3.20 -11.14
CA GLY A 54 -24.12 2.35 -10.03
C GLY A 54 -22.78 2.78 -9.45
N ALA A 55 -22.46 2.18 -8.30
CA ALA A 55 -21.17 2.33 -7.64
C ALA A 55 -20.40 1.00 -7.69
N SER A 56 -19.13 1.06 -8.04
CA SER A 56 -18.21 -0.08 -7.96
C SER A 56 -17.12 0.22 -6.93
N SER A 57 -16.91 -0.69 -5.98
CA SER A 57 -15.83 -0.59 -5.01
C SER A 57 -14.83 -1.73 -5.19
N SER A 58 -13.55 -1.39 -5.12
CA SER A 58 -12.43 -2.32 -5.16
C SER A 58 -11.59 -2.10 -3.91
N ARG A 59 -11.24 -3.20 -3.23
CA ARG A 59 -10.45 -3.19 -2.00
C ARG A 59 -9.19 -3.98 -2.23
N ARG A 60 -8.04 -3.45 -1.82
CA ARG A 60 -6.76 -4.15 -1.90
C ARG A 60 -5.90 -3.90 -0.66
N PRO A 61 -5.31 -4.94 -0.06
CA PRO A 61 -4.34 -4.76 1.02
C PRO A 61 -3.06 -4.13 0.47
N TYR A 62 -2.36 -3.35 1.30
CA TYR A 62 -1.14 -2.64 0.86
C TYR A 62 -0.02 -3.56 0.37
N GLY A 63 0.01 -4.82 0.83
CA GLY A 63 0.97 -5.83 0.37
C GLY A 63 0.75 -6.31 -1.06
N GLU A 64 -0.45 -6.10 -1.62
CA GLU A 64 -0.83 -6.48 -2.99
C GLU A 64 -0.93 -5.29 -3.95
N LEU A 65 -0.53 -4.07 -3.52
CA LEU A 65 -0.62 -2.88 -4.39
C LEU A 65 0.50 -2.81 -5.44
N GLY A 66 1.48 -3.70 -5.39
CA GLY A 66 2.59 -3.74 -6.34
C GLY A 66 3.46 -2.48 -6.26
N SER A 67 3.73 -1.84 -7.40
CA SER A 67 4.37 -0.52 -7.43
C SER A 67 3.33 0.61 -7.46
N VAL A 68 3.63 1.69 -6.75
CA VAL A 68 2.82 2.92 -6.79
C VAL A 68 3.67 3.99 -7.44
N ASP A 69 3.30 4.36 -8.66
CA ASP A 69 4.06 5.26 -9.52
C ASP A 69 3.22 6.45 -9.98
N LYS A 70 3.92 7.53 -10.36
CA LYS A 70 3.31 8.67 -11.02
C LYS A 70 3.44 8.46 -12.52
N ALA A 71 2.33 8.55 -13.24
CA ALA A 71 2.31 8.60 -14.69
C ALA A 71 1.87 9.99 -15.14
N ASN A 72 2.55 10.51 -16.15
CA ASN A 72 2.21 11.79 -16.75
C ASN A 72 1.70 11.55 -18.17
N CYS A 73 0.46 11.98 -18.42
CA CYS A 73 -0.07 12.16 -19.77
C CYS A 73 0.12 13.64 -20.15
N LEU A 74 0.19 13.93 -21.46
CA LEU A 74 0.52 15.23 -22.08
C LEU A 74 0.06 16.49 -21.31
N CYS A 75 -1.13 16.46 -20.68
CA CYS A 75 -1.68 17.56 -19.88
C CYS A 75 -2.28 17.12 -18.52
N CYS A 76 -2.01 15.88 -18.06
CA CYS A 76 -2.59 15.33 -16.84
C CYS A 76 -1.55 14.52 -16.07
N VAL A 77 -1.51 14.69 -14.74
CA VAL A 77 -0.71 13.88 -13.83
C VAL A 77 -1.64 12.88 -13.15
N GLN A 78 -1.24 11.61 -13.07
CA GLN A 78 -2.02 10.55 -12.44
C GLN A 78 -1.15 9.62 -11.58
N ALA A 79 -1.71 9.09 -10.50
CA ALA A 79 -1.09 7.99 -9.75
C ALA A 79 -1.57 6.67 -10.33
N THR A 80 -0.67 5.72 -10.51
CA THR A 80 -0.98 4.37 -11.03
C THR A 80 -0.52 3.33 -10.02
N SER A 81 -1.42 2.41 -9.69
CA SER A 81 -1.08 1.20 -8.93
C SER A 81 -1.93 0.01 -9.41
N GLU A 82 -1.73 -1.17 -8.83
CA GLU A 82 -2.56 -2.35 -9.12
C GLU A 82 -4.03 -2.19 -8.68
N LEU A 83 -4.35 -1.16 -7.88
CA LEU A 83 -5.72 -0.77 -7.55
C LEU A 83 -6.37 0.09 -8.66
N GLY A 84 -5.58 0.52 -9.65
CA GLY A 84 -6.00 1.28 -10.83
C GLY A 84 -5.36 2.66 -10.91
N GLU A 85 -5.84 3.47 -11.86
CA GLU A 85 -5.36 4.83 -12.09
C GLU A 85 -6.19 5.85 -11.30
N PHE A 86 -5.52 6.80 -10.66
CA PHE A 86 -6.11 7.90 -9.91
C PHE A 86 -5.68 9.23 -10.53
N SER A 87 -6.66 9.99 -11.03
CA SER A 87 -6.41 11.29 -11.65
C SER A 87 -7.29 12.35 -10.98
N PRO A 88 -6.74 13.46 -10.48
CA PRO A 88 -7.51 14.56 -9.88
C PRO A 88 -8.26 15.42 -10.92
N GLY A 89 -8.44 14.93 -12.15
CA GLY A 89 -9.11 15.65 -13.23
C GLY A 89 -8.20 16.67 -13.93
N TRP A 90 -8.83 17.52 -14.76
CA TRP A 90 -8.14 18.54 -15.55
C TRP A 90 -7.55 19.63 -14.65
N GLY A 91 -6.27 19.97 -14.85
CA GLY A 91 -5.59 21.02 -14.08
C GLY A 91 -4.30 20.62 -13.39
N CYS A 92 -3.71 19.47 -13.72
CA CYS A 92 -2.40 19.02 -13.21
C CYS A 92 -2.22 19.28 -11.71
N ASN A 93 -3.14 18.78 -10.87
CA ASN A 93 -2.95 18.90 -9.43
C ASN A 93 -1.90 17.89 -8.94
N GLU A 94 -0.66 18.13 -9.36
CA GLU A 94 0.51 17.34 -9.05
C GLU A 94 0.68 17.22 -7.53
N ALA A 95 0.39 18.29 -6.77
CA ALA A 95 0.43 18.26 -5.31
C ALA A 95 -0.49 17.15 -4.72
N THR A 96 -1.71 16.99 -5.23
CA THR A 96 -2.63 15.94 -4.78
C THR A 96 -2.15 14.54 -5.18
N VAL A 97 -1.64 14.37 -6.41
CA VAL A 97 -1.08 13.08 -6.85
C VAL A 97 0.16 12.70 -6.04
N ASP A 98 1.02 13.68 -5.77
CA ASP A 98 2.21 13.53 -4.94
C ASP A 98 1.88 13.12 -3.53
N GLU A 99 0.85 13.73 -2.96
CA GLU A 99 0.33 13.38 -1.65
C GLU A 99 -0.20 11.95 -1.63
N ILE A 100 -1.00 11.53 -2.63
CA ILE A 100 -1.51 10.17 -2.76
C ILE A 100 -0.36 9.16 -2.84
N VAL A 101 0.61 9.38 -3.73
CA VAL A 101 1.75 8.48 -3.93
C VAL A 101 2.62 8.41 -2.69
N ARG A 102 2.91 9.55 -2.05
CA ARG A 102 3.69 9.61 -0.82
C ARG A 102 3.01 8.83 0.31
N GLU A 103 1.71 9.02 0.49
CA GLU A 103 0.93 8.36 1.54
C GLU A 103 0.87 6.84 1.31
N LEU A 104 0.55 6.41 0.09
CA LEU A 104 0.51 4.99 -0.28
C LEU A 104 1.88 4.32 -0.05
N ARG A 105 2.97 4.93 -0.52
CA ARG A 105 4.34 4.40 -0.32
C ARG A 105 4.72 4.33 1.15
N THR A 106 4.33 5.32 1.94
CA THR A 106 4.59 5.33 3.39
C THR A 106 3.90 4.16 4.07
N ARG A 107 2.61 3.94 3.78
CA ARG A 107 1.85 2.82 4.36
C ARG A 107 2.36 1.46 3.90
N MET A 108 2.73 1.32 2.62
CA MET A 108 3.35 0.11 2.09
C MET A 108 4.68 -0.22 2.78
N LYS A 109 5.55 0.79 3.00
CA LYS A 109 6.83 0.59 3.66
C LYS A 109 6.66 0.12 5.11
N THR A 110 5.80 0.79 5.87
CA THR A 110 5.50 0.39 7.26
C THR A 110 5.04 -1.07 7.37
N ARG A 111 4.30 -1.56 6.37
CA ARG A 111 3.87 -2.97 6.30
C ARG A 111 5.00 -3.91 5.94
N GLY A 112 5.84 -3.54 4.96
CA GLY A 112 7.04 -4.29 4.63
C GLY A 112 7.94 -4.50 5.84
N ASP A 113 8.20 -3.42 6.59
CA ASP A 113 9.03 -3.44 7.80
C ASP A 113 8.39 -4.35 8.88
N THR A 114 7.07 -4.26 9.08
CA THR A 114 6.34 -5.10 10.04
C THR A 114 6.41 -6.58 9.67
N ALA A 115 6.21 -6.91 8.39
CA ALA A 115 6.29 -8.29 7.92
C ALA A 115 7.70 -8.87 8.10
N GLN A 116 8.73 -8.06 7.85
CA GLN A 116 10.12 -8.45 8.08
C GLN A 116 10.40 -8.72 9.57
N ILE A 117 9.89 -7.88 10.47
CA ILE A 117 10.02 -8.08 11.92
C ILE A 117 9.38 -9.42 12.32
N GLN A 118 8.13 -9.68 11.90
CA GLN A 118 7.45 -10.94 12.24
C GLN A 118 8.18 -12.18 11.70
N GLN A 119 8.80 -12.07 10.52
CA GLN A 119 9.63 -13.15 9.99
C GLN A 119 10.89 -13.36 10.83
N SER A 120 11.55 -12.30 11.27
CA SER A 120 12.72 -12.39 12.15
C SER A 120 12.38 -12.99 13.52
N GLU A 121 11.22 -12.63 14.08
CA GLU A 121 10.73 -13.20 15.35
C GLU A 121 10.47 -14.71 15.22
N LYS A 122 9.80 -15.15 14.15
CA LYS A 122 9.59 -16.57 13.88
C LYS A 122 10.90 -17.33 13.62
N GLN A 123 11.89 -16.68 13.02
CA GLN A 123 13.21 -17.28 12.82
C GLN A 123 13.94 -17.45 14.15
N LEU A 124 13.90 -16.45 15.03
CA LEU A 124 14.48 -16.54 16.37
C LEU A 124 13.82 -17.64 17.22
N GLU A 125 12.50 -17.79 17.14
CA GLU A 125 11.79 -18.87 17.83
C GLU A 125 12.26 -20.26 17.37
N LYS A 126 12.42 -20.47 16.06
CA LYS A 126 12.94 -21.73 15.52
C LYS A 126 14.39 -21.98 15.91
N LEU A 127 15.22 -20.94 15.99
CA LEU A 127 16.60 -21.07 16.44
C LEU A 127 16.67 -21.49 17.91
N ALA A 128 15.83 -20.90 18.76
CA ALA A 128 15.71 -21.32 20.16
C ALA A 128 15.26 -22.79 20.27
N GLU A 129 14.28 -23.22 19.47
CA GLU A 129 13.86 -24.63 19.44
C GLU A 129 15.00 -25.56 18.98
N LEU A 130 15.78 -25.16 17.98
CA LEU A 130 16.93 -25.94 17.51
C LEU A 130 18.04 -26.01 18.57
N GLU A 131 18.32 -24.92 19.26
CA GLU A 131 19.31 -24.85 20.34
C GLU A 131 18.96 -25.87 21.43
N THR A 132 17.70 -25.90 21.89
CA THR A 132 17.28 -26.91 22.88
C THR A 132 17.47 -28.36 22.41
N LYS A 133 17.22 -28.64 21.13
CA LYS A 133 17.42 -29.99 20.56
C LYS A 133 18.90 -30.34 20.46
N ILE A 134 19.75 -29.38 20.10
CA ILE A 134 21.19 -29.57 20.01
C ILE A 134 21.74 -29.86 21.41
N ASP A 135 21.33 -29.13 22.43
CA ASP A 135 21.72 -29.38 23.83
C ASP A 135 21.34 -30.78 24.29
N LEU A 136 20.11 -31.23 24.03
CA LEU A 136 19.67 -32.58 24.37
C LEU A 136 20.49 -33.67 23.66
N ILE A 137 20.89 -33.44 22.41
CA ILE A 137 21.76 -34.37 21.65
C ILE A 137 23.18 -34.37 22.24
N MET A 138 23.72 -33.20 22.56
CA MET A 138 25.05 -33.09 23.18
C MET A 138 25.10 -33.78 24.54
N GLU A 139 24.07 -33.60 25.37
CA GLU A 139 23.91 -34.31 26.63
C GLU A 139 23.83 -35.83 26.41
N HIS A 140 23.01 -36.29 25.47
CA HIS A 140 22.87 -37.71 25.17
C HIS A 140 24.18 -38.35 24.69
N LEU A 141 25.01 -37.60 23.96
CA LEU A 141 26.29 -38.06 23.42
C LEU A 141 27.48 -37.81 24.36
N ASN A 142 27.27 -37.21 25.54
CA ASN A 142 28.33 -36.77 26.46
C ASN A 142 29.40 -35.89 25.79
N ILE A 143 28.99 -35.04 24.86
CA ILE A 143 29.89 -34.09 24.20
C ILE A 143 29.98 -32.83 25.08
N PRO A 144 31.17 -32.35 25.46
CA PRO A 144 31.31 -31.12 26.23
C PRO A 144 30.76 -29.94 25.41
N GLN A 145 29.97 -29.07 26.06
CA GLN A 145 29.40 -27.90 25.39
C GLN A 145 30.51 -26.97 24.87
N PRO A 146 30.35 -26.39 23.67
CA PRO A 146 31.29 -25.42 23.15
C PRO A 146 31.22 -24.11 23.95
N GLU A 147 32.37 -23.60 24.41
CA GLU A 147 32.46 -22.26 24.99
C GLU A 147 32.21 -21.23 23.89
N VAL A 148 31.12 -20.47 24.01
CA VAL A 148 30.81 -19.38 23.07
C VAL A 148 31.83 -18.27 23.27
N MET A 149 32.69 -18.02 22.28
CA MET A 149 33.56 -16.85 22.27
C MET A 149 32.71 -15.61 21.97
N GLU A 150 32.43 -14.81 23.00
CA GLU A 150 31.88 -13.46 22.83
C GLU A 150 32.96 -12.56 22.21
N ASP A 151 32.93 -12.37 20.89
CA ASP A 151 33.74 -11.35 20.23
C ASP A 151 33.24 -9.96 20.63
N ARG A 152 34.14 -9.19 21.23
CA ARG A 152 33.93 -7.89 21.89
C ARG A 152 34.00 -6.71 20.93
#